data_AF-A0A971B2Q3-F1
#
_entry.id   AF-A0A971B2Q3-F1
#
_cell.length_a   1.000
_cell.length_b   1.000
_cell.length_c   1.000
_cell.angle_alpha   90.00
_cell.angle_beta   90.00
_cell.angle_gamma   90.00
#
_symmetry.space_group_name_H-M   'P 1'
#
loop_
_entity.id
_entity.type
_entity.pdbx_description
1 polymer ?
#
loop_
_entity_poly.entity_id
_entity_poly.type
_entity_poly.pdbx_seq_one_letter_code
_entity_poly.pdbx_strand_id
1 'polypeptide(L)'
;MTTCTSDHTAVRLLTDHPDRFARQGAVVAAWRTSGERRLGPYYRLAWRDGGRQRSIYLGRQGPVVRQVRILLHQAHAARRLKRQARLRAARFRQEVIRPLNQYLQQMFALFGNGLYLKGSE
;
A
#
# COMPACT_ATOMS: atom_id res chain seq x y z
N MET A 1 -5.78 35.02 1.40
CA MET A 1 -4.87 34.15 2.17
C MET A 1 -4.72 32.82 1.45
N THR A 2 -3.62 32.65 0.72
CA THR A 2 -3.29 31.41 0.00
C THR A 2 -2.69 30.45 1.01
N THR A 3 -3.51 29.62 1.66
CA THR A 3 -3.00 28.53 2.51
C THR A 3 -2.03 27.70 1.67
N CYS A 4 -0.77 27.62 2.11
CA CYS A 4 0.24 26.81 1.45
C CYS A 4 -0.31 25.38 1.34
N THR A 5 -0.28 24.76 0.16
CA THR A 5 -0.90 23.44 -0.07
C THR A 5 -0.43 22.39 0.95
N SER A 6 0.79 22.56 1.45
CA SER A 6 1.44 21.75 2.49
C SER A 6 0.75 21.80 3.86
N ASP A 7 0.06 22.90 4.21
CA ASP A 7 -0.57 23.07 5.52
C ASP A 7 -1.93 22.36 5.62
N HIS A 8 -2.50 21.95 4.49
CA HIS A 8 -3.79 21.28 4.48
C HIS A 8 -3.70 19.94 5.25
N THR A 9 -4.58 19.74 6.23
CA THR A 9 -4.55 18.58 7.15
C THR A 9 -4.46 17.24 6.41
N ALA A 10 -5.18 17.10 5.28
CA ALA A 10 -5.11 15.89 4.46
C ALA A 10 -3.72 15.63 3.84
N VAL A 11 -2.99 16.68 3.45
CA VAL A 11 -1.65 16.57 2.88
C VAL A 11 -0.68 16.16 3.99
N ARG A 12 -0.70 16.84 5.13
CA ARG A 12 0.12 16.49 6.30
C ARG A 12 -0.08 15.04 6.73
N LEU A 13 -1.34 14.64 6.94
CA LEU A 13 -1.66 13.28 7.39
C LEU A 13 -1.19 12.20 6.40
N LEU A 14 -1.30 12.45 5.10
CA LEU A 14 -0.89 11.51 4.06
C LEU A 14 0.64 11.42 3.94
N THR A 15 1.34 12.55 4.13
CA THR A 15 2.81 12.60 4.16
C THR A 15 3.39 11.91 5.38
N ASP A 16 2.82 12.15 6.56
CA ASP A 16 3.33 11.61 7.83
C ASP A 16 3.02 10.12 8.00
N HIS A 17 1.88 9.66 7.45
CA HIS A 17 1.39 8.29 7.61
C HIS A 17 0.91 7.66 6.29
N PRO A 18 1.78 7.54 5.26
CA PRO A 18 1.38 7.07 3.92
C PRO A 18 0.89 5.62 3.92
N ASP A 19 1.37 4.80 4.86
CA ASP A 19 1.03 3.39 5.02
C ASP A 19 -0.45 3.16 5.37
N ARG A 20 -1.08 4.09 6.11
CA ARG A 20 -2.52 4.05 6.44
C ARG A 20 -3.39 4.12 5.19
N PHE A 21 -2.93 4.84 4.17
CA PHE A 21 -3.65 5.04 2.92
C PHE A 21 -3.23 4.06 1.83
N ALA A 22 -2.03 3.50 1.91
CA ALA A 22 -1.46 2.68 0.87
C ALA A 22 -2.33 1.46 0.47
N ARG A 23 -3.15 0.95 1.39
CA ARG A 23 -4.04 -0.20 1.12
C ARG A 23 -5.39 0.20 0.52
N GLN A 24 -6.04 1.23 1.05
CA GLN A 24 -7.46 1.55 0.79
C GLN A 24 -7.78 3.05 0.84
N GLY A 25 -6.78 3.92 0.74
CA GLY A 25 -7.00 5.35 0.57
C GLY A 25 -7.50 5.66 -0.83
N ALA A 26 -8.42 6.61 -0.96
CA ALA A 26 -8.97 7.06 -2.24
C ALA A 26 -9.41 8.52 -2.17
N VAL A 27 -9.23 9.26 -3.27
CA VAL A 27 -9.90 10.56 -3.47
C VAL A 27 -11.24 10.31 -4.14
N VAL A 28 -12.32 10.61 -3.42
CA VAL A 28 -13.70 10.36 -3.85
C VAL A 28 -14.35 11.68 -4.27
N ALA A 29 -14.96 11.70 -5.45
CA ALA A 29 -15.80 12.79 -5.91
C ALA A 29 -17.24 12.59 -5.43
N ALA A 30 -17.87 13.68 -5.00
CA ALA A 30 -19.28 13.73 -4.63
C ALA A 30 -19.92 14.98 -5.26
N TRP A 31 -21.20 14.85 -5.61
CA TRP A 31 -22.02 15.94 -6.09
C TRP A 31 -23.13 16.20 -5.07
N ARG A 32 -23.53 17.46 -4.97
CA ARG A 32 -24.71 17.88 -4.20
C ARG A 32 -25.75 18.40 -5.16
N THR A 33 -27.01 18.36 -4.76
CA THR A 33 -28.11 19.03 -5.46
C THR A 33 -28.56 20.21 -4.61
N SER A 34 -28.88 21.31 -5.28
CA SER A 34 -29.49 22.50 -4.66
C SER A 34 -30.56 23.01 -5.63
N GLY A 35 -31.83 22.77 -5.31
CA GLY A 35 -32.92 22.87 -6.28
C GLY A 35 -32.68 21.91 -7.45
N GLU A 36 -32.88 22.39 -8.68
CA GLU A 36 -32.64 21.63 -9.92
C GLU A 36 -31.18 21.60 -10.38
N ARG A 37 -30.28 22.34 -9.70
CA ARG A 37 -28.87 22.44 -10.09
C ARG A 37 -28.01 21.41 -9.35
N ARG A 38 -27.19 20.70 -10.13
CA ARG A 38 -26.13 19.82 -9.63
C ARG A 38 -24.85 20.63 -9.35
N LEU A 39 -24.41 20.63 -8.10
CA LEU A 39 -23.21 21.31 -7.61
C LEU A 39 -22.07 20.32 -7.38
N GLY A 40 -20.89 20.62 -7.90
CA GLY A 40 -19.68 19.81 -7.71
C GLY A 40 -18.89 19.63 -9.01
N PRO A 41 -17.95 18.67 -9.05
CA PRO A 41 -17.62 17.73 -7.97
C PRO A 41 -16.89 18.39 -6.81
N TYR A 42 -17.24 17.94 -5.60
CA TYR A 42 -16.47 18.15 -4.39
C TYR A 42 -15.72 16.88 -4.04
N TYR A 43 -14.51 17.01 -3.51
CA TYR A 43 -13.61 15.91 -3.26
C TYR A 43 -13.42 15.68 -1.77
N ARG A 44 -13.23 14.41 -1.40
CA ARG A 44 -12.78 14.01 -0.07
C ARG A 44 -11.72 12.93 -0.18
N LEU A 45 -10.74 12.93 0.72
CA LEU A 45 -9.87 11.79 0.95
C LEU A 45 -10.61 10.82 1.86
N ALA A 46 -10.79 9.58 1.45
CA ALA A 46 -11.41 8.52 2.24
C ALA A 46 -10.41 7.38 2.46
N TRP A 47 -10.42 6.77 3.64
CA TRP A 47 -9.60 5.60 3.96
C TRP A 47 -10.25 4.77 5.06
N ARG A 48 -9.68 3.61 5.38
CA ARG A 48 -10.09 2.80 6.53
C ARG A 48 -9.00 2.77 7.59
N ASP A 49 -9.43 2.90 8.84
CA ASP A 49 -8.58 2.85 10.02
C ASP A 49 -9.32 2.14 11.15
N GLY A 50 -8.70 1.11 11.74
CA GLY A 50 -9.35 0.27 12.75
C GLY A 50 -10.70 -0.32 12.31
N GLY A 51 -10.84 -0.68 11.03
CA GLY A 51 -12.09 -1.21 10.46
C GLY A 51 -13.18 -0.16 10.16
N ARG A 52 -12.99 1.10 10.58
CA ARG A 52 -13.94 2.20 10.33
C ARG A 52 -13.53 3.03 9.12
N GLN A 53 -14.51 3.48 8.34
CA GLN A 53 -14.26 4.44 7.27
C GLN A 53 -14.06 5.84 7.85
N ARG A 54 -12.99 6.52 7.44
CA ARG A 54 -12.69 7.91 7.77
C ARG A 54 -12.62 8.74 6.49
N SER A 55 -12.89 10.04 6.60
CA SER A 55 -12.68 10.95 5.48
C SER A 55 -12.36 12.37 5.90
N ILE A 56 -11.59 13.06 5.07
CA ILE A 56 -11.29 14.50 5.19
C ILE A 56 -11.76 15.18 3.90
N TYR A 57 -12.54 16.25 4.05
CA TYR A 57 -13.02 17.05 2.93
C TYR A 57 -11.85 17.85 2.31
N LEU A 58 -11.79 17.89 0.98
CA LEU A 58 -10.73 18.56 0.21
C LEU A 58 -11.25 19.78 -0.55
N GLY A 59 -12.56 19.99 -0.59
CA GLY A 59 -13.18 21.07 -1.36
C GLY A 59 -13.34 20.73 -2.85
N ARG A 60 -13.37 21.76 -3.70
CA ARG A 60 -13.45 21.62 -5.15
C ARG A 60 -12.08 21.23 -5.73
N GLN A 61 -12.07 20.90 -7.03
CA GLN A 61 -10.83 20.66 -7.76
C GLN A 61 -9.85 21.83 -7.53
N GLY A 62 -8.61 21.51 -7.18
CA GLY A 62 -7.60 22.51 -6.87
C GLY A 62 -6.24 21.91 -6.51
N PRO A 63 -5.28 22.74 -6.06
CA PRO A 63 -3.93 22.30 -5.71
C PRO A 63 -3.91 21.18 -4.66
N VAL A 64 -4.72 21.31 -3.60
CA VAL A 64 -4.82 20.29 -2.53
C VAL A 64 -5.26 18.93 -3.08
N VAL A 65 -6.32 18.90 -3.90
CA VAL A 65 -6.83 17.65 -4.48
C VAL A 65 -5.77 16.98 -5.37
N ARG A 66 -5.04 17.77 -6.18
CA ARG A 66 -3.96 17.24 -7.02
C ARG A 66 -2.82 16.68 -6.17
N GLN A 67 -2.40 17.41 -5.14
CA GLN A 67 -1.31 16.96 -4.26
C GLN A 67 -1.66 15.66 -3.53
N VAL A 68 -2.88 15.57 -3.00
CA VAL A 68 -3.36 14.34 -2.34
C VAL A 68 -3.38 13.16 -3.33
N ARG A 69 -3.79 13.36 -4.59
CA ARG A 69 -3.76 12.30 -5.61
C ARG A 69 -2.33 11.81 -5.89
N ILE A 70 -1.37 12.72 -6.01
CA ILE A 70 0.05 12.39 -6.25
C ILE A 70 0.60 11.54 -5.10
N LEU A 71 0.44 12.02 -3.87
CA LEU A 71 0.91 11.33 -2.67
C LEU A 71 0.24 9.96 -2.50
N LEU A 72 -1.05 9.87 -2.80
CA LEU A 72 -1.78 8.61 -2.73
C LEU A 72 -1.27 7.60 -3.76
N HIS A 73 -1.00 8.05 -4.98
CA HIS A 73 -0.41 7.21 -6.03
C HIS A 73 0.97 6.68 -5.61
N GLN A 74 1.82 7.53 -5.02
CA GLN A 74 3.12 7.13 -4.49
C GLN A 74 2.99 6.08 -3.38
N ALA A 75 2.05 6.28 -2.44
CA ALA A 75 1.79 5.32 -1.36
C ALA A 75 1.34 3.94 -1.91
N HIS A 76 0.45 3.93 -2.91
CA HIS A 76 0.03 2.68 -3.57
C HIS A 76 1.18 2.00 -4.32
N ALA A 77 2.02 2.77 -5.03
CA ALA A 77 3.16 2.25 -5.75
C ALA A 77 4.17 1.58 -4.80
N ALA A 78 4.54 2.26 -3.71
CA ALA A 78 5.44 1.72 -2.70
C ALA A 78 4.93 0.39 -2.11
N ARG A 79 3.63 0.31 -1.77
CA ARG A 79 3.01 -0.93 -1.30
C ARG A 79 3.05 -2.03 -2.36
N ARG A 80 2.78 -1.71 -3.62
CA ARG A 80 2.80 -2.68 -4.73
C ARG A 80 4.19 -3.28 -4.89
N LEU A 81 5.24 -2.45 -4.87
CA LEU A 81 6.63 -2.90 -4.96
C LEU A 81 6.99 -3.83 -3.79
N LYS A 82 6.67 -3.44 -2.55
CA LYS A 82 6.91 -4.28 -1.36
C LYS A 82 6.20 -5.63 -1.45
N ARG A 83 4.95 -5.64 -1.94
CA ARG A 83 4.19 -6.88 -2.16
C ARG A 83 4.83 -7.75 -3.23
N GLN A 84 5.26 -7.18 -4.35
CA GLN A 84 5.93 -7.91 -5.43
C GLN A 84 7.24 -8.55 -4.94
N ALA A 85 8.07 -7.80 -4.22
CA ALA A 85 9.30 -8.33 -3.64
C ALA A 85 9.02 -9.52 -2.69
N ARG A 86 8.03 -9.41 -1.82
CA ARG A 86 7.62 -10.50 -0.92
C ARG A 86 7.16 -11.74 -1.69
N LEU A 87 6.38 -11.56 -2.75
CA LEU A 87 5.90 -12.67 -3.58
C LEU A 87 7.05 -13.34 -4.32
N ARG A 88 7.99 -12.58 -4.88
CA ARG A 88 9.19 -13.13 -5.53
C ARG A 88 10.05 -13.93 -4.55
N ALA A 89 10.29 -13.40 -3.35
CA ALA A 89 11.05 -14.10 -2.32
C ALA A 89 10.33 -15.37 -1.81
N ALA A 90 8.99 -15.33 -1.72
CA ALA A 90 8.21 -16.53 -1.39
C ALA A 90 8.31 -17.57 -2.50
N ARG A 91 8.19 -17.16 -3.76
CA ARG A 91 8.32 -18.04 -4.93
C ARG A 91 9.70 -18.69 -4.99
N PHE A 92 10.77 -17.90 -4.89
CA PHE A 92 12.14 -18.42 -4.88
C PHE A 92 12.37 -19.45 -3.77
N ARG A 93 11.81 -19.20 -2.57
CA ARG A 93 11.88 -20.19 -1.49
C ARG A 93 11.15 -21.50 -1.81
N GLN A 94 10.01 -21.43 -2.48
CA GLN A 94 9.23 -22.62 -2.84
C GLN A 94 9.82 -23.39 -4.01
N GLU A 95 10.27 -22.69 -5.04
CA GLU A 95 10.70 -23.31 -6.31
C GLU A 95 12.17 -23.69 -6.32
N VAL A 96 13.02 -23.03 -5.51
CA VAL A 96 14.48 -23.26 -5.52
C VAL A 96 14.96 -23.79 -4.18
N ILE A 97 14.76 -23.03 -3.10
CA ILE A 97 15.39 -23.37 -1.80
C ILE A 97 14.83 -24.67 -1.22
N ARG A 98 13.51 -24.85 -1.22
CA ARG A 98 12.88 -26.06 -0.65
C ARG A 98 13.29 -27.33 -1.42
N PRO A 99 13.17 -27.40 -2.77
CA PRO A 99 13.59 -28.58 -3.51
C PRO A 99 15.09 -28.86 -3.38
N LEU A 100 15.92 -27.81 -3.40
CA LEU A 100 17.37 -27.97 -3.21
C LEU A 100 17.69 -28.56 -1.83
N ASN A 101 17.06 -28.05 -0.77
CA ASN A 101 17.26 -28.58 0.58
C ASN A 101 16.79 -30.04 0.67
N GLN A 102 15.66 -30.38 0.06
CA GLN A 102 15.18 -31.77 0.01
C GLN A 102 16.17 -32.68 -0.73
N TYR A 103 16.67 -32.24 -1.88
CA TYR A 103 17.69 -32.98 -2.64
C TYR A 103 18.97 -33.18 -1.82
N LEU A 104 19.47 -32.13 -1.17
CA LEU A 104 20.66 -32.22 -0.32
C LEU A 104 20.44 -33.17 0.86
N GLN A 105 19.28 -33.12 1.50
CA GLN A 105 18.92 -34.07 2.56
C GLN A 105 18.92 -35.52 2.06
N GLN A 106 18.33 -35.78 0.90
CA GLN A 106 18.35 -37.10 0.26
C GLN A 106 19.78 -37.55 -0.07
N MET A 107 20.62 -36.65 -0.59
CA MET A 107 22.02 -36.96 -0.89
C MET A 107 22.81 -37.32 0.37
N PHE A 108 22.68 -36.57 1.46
CA PHE A 108 23.34 -36.91 2.72
C PHE A 108 22.80 -38.19 3.35
N ALA A 109 21.50 -38.47 3.21
CA ALA A 109 20.94 -39.75 3.67
C ALA A 109 21.54 -40.96 2.92
N LEU A 110 21.79 -40.82 1.62
CA LEU A 110 22.30 -41.90 0.78
C LEU A 110 23.83 -42.06 0.83
N PHE A 111 24.57 -40.95 0.93
CA PHE A 111 26.02 -40.92 0.75
C PHE A 111 26.79 -40.26 1.90
N GLY A 112 26.10 -39.78 2.93
CA GLY A 112 26.69 -38.92 3.95
C GLY A 112 27.62 -39.63 4.93
N ASN A 113 27.67 -40.96 4.99
CA ASN A 113 28.55 -41.73 5.90
C ASN A 113 28.57 -41.18 7.35
N GLY A 114 27.39 -40.77 7.87
CA GLY A 114 27.24 -40.17 9.20
C GLY A 114 27.25 -38.63 9.26
N LEU A 115 27.44 -37.94 8.12
CA LEU A 115 27.29 -36.49 7.99
C LEU A 115 25.83 -36.10 7.75
N TYR A 116 25.38 -35.03 8.42
CA TYR A 116 24.03 -34.47 8.26
C TYR A 116 24.08 -32.96 7.99
N LEU A 117 23.05 -32.45 7.30
CA LEU A 117 22.91 -31.04 6.99
C LEU A 117 22.42 -30.26 8.23
N LYS A 118 23.25 -29.36 8.76
CA LYS A 118 22.91 -28.52 9.92
C LYS A 118 21.96 -27.38 9.52
N GLY A 119 20.87 -27.20 10.28
CA GLY A 119 19.92 -26.09 10.11
C GLY A 119 18.63 -26.42 9.35
N SER A 120 18.26 -27.71 9.26
CA SER A 120 16.99 -28.15 8.67
C SER A 120 15.89 -28.52 9.67
N GLU A 121 16.04 -28.14 10.94
CA GLU A 121 14.98 -28.17 11.96
C GLU A 121 14.24 -26.83 12.02
#